data_AF-A0A498FD83-F1
#
_entry.id   AF-A0A498FD83-F1
#
_cell.length_a   1.000
_cell.length_b   1.000
_cell.length_c   1.000
_cell.angle_alpha   90.00
_cell.angle_beta   90.00
_cell.angle_gamma   90.00
#
_symmetry.space_group_name_H-M   'P 1'
#
loop_
_entity.id
_entity.type
_entity.pdbx_description
1 polymer ?
#
loop_
_entity_poly.entity_id
_entity_poly.type
_entity_poly.pdbx_seq_one_letter_code
_entity_poly.pdbx_strand_id
1 'polypeptide(L)'
;MSERSDPRAITDALNAATDAFNEEGFGVPSREDGIDPDDDWKTQLTKACQLLAAVDQIADQGFYTATIELCFGATERSIEAFALAEGTSELNDFHDHTTCYDRASDLGLLSRDTTRDLRHLYDTNRADSYYGG
;
A
#
# COMPACT_ATOMS: atom_id res chain seq x y z
N MET A 1 -27.62 7.72 32.31
CA MET A 1 -26.51 7.89 31.35
C MET A 1 -26.80 6.93 30.22
N SER A 2 -27.40 7.41 29.12
CA SER A 2 -27.67 6.54 27.97
C SER A 2 -26.35 6.30 27.24
N GLU A 3 -25.91 5.06 27.23
CA GLU A 3 -24.97 4.55 26.23
C GLU A 3 -25.57 4.91 24.86
N ARG A 4 -24.93 5.83 24.14
CA ARG A 4 -25.25 6.06 22.73
C ARG A 4 -24.94 4.75 22.03
N SER A 5 -25.98 3.99 21.67
CA SER A 5 -25.86 2.81 20.83
C SER A 5 -24.99 3.17 19.63
N ASP A 6 -23.87 2.46 19.48
CA ASP A 6 -22.99 2.63 18.33
C ASP A 6 -23.83 2.44 17.05
N PRO A 7 -23.72 3.30 16.01
CA PRO A 7 -24.55 3.18 14.82
C PRO A 7 -24.34 1.80 14.17
N ARG A 8 -25.43 1.02 14.01
CA ARG A 8 -25.38 -0.32 13.43
C ARG A 8 -24.59 -0.40 12.12
N ALA A 9 -24.72 0.62 11.26
CA ALA A 9 -23.97 0.69 10.01
C ALA A 9 -22.44 0.68 10.20
N ILE A 10 -21.93 1.32 11.27
CA ILE A 10 -20.49 1.36 11.58
C ILE A 10 -20.05 0.01 12.11
N THR A 11 -20.80 -0.59 13.05
CA THR A 11 -20.46 -1.91 13.59
C THR A 11 -20.56 -3.00 12.52
N ASP A 12 -21.52 -2.91 11.60
CA ASP A 12 -21.68 -3.85 10.49
C ASP A 12 -20.52 -3.70 9.48
N ALA A 13 -20.14 -2.47 9.13
CA ALA A 13 -18.98 -2.22 8.26
C ALA A 13 -17.66 -2.66 8.91
N LEU A 14 -17.50 -2.45 10.22
CA LEU A 14 -16.33 -2.91 10.97
C LEU A 14 -16.26 -4.43 11.02
N ASN A 15 -17.40 -5.11 11.24
CA ASN A 15 -17.45 -6.56 11.20
C ASN A 15 -17.11 -7.09 9.81
N ALA A 16 -17.64 -6.49 8.75
CA ALA A 16 -17.30 -6.85 7.38
C ALA A 16 -15.82 -6.62 7.05
N ALA A 17 -15.23 -5.51 7.51
CA ALA A 17 -13.81 -5.23 7.35
C ALA A 17 -12.95 -6.23 8.14
N THR A 18 -13.32 -6.51 9.40
CA THR A 18 -12.62 -7.50 10.25
C THR A 18 -12.66 -8.88 9.61
N ASP A 19 -13.81 -9.27 9.09
CA ASP A 19 -13.99 -10.54 8.38
C ASP A 19 -13.12 -10.61 7.12
N ALA A 20 -13.03 -9.50 6.36
CA ALA A 20 -12.15 -9.41 5.20
C ALA A 20 -10.66 -9.43 5.56
N PHE A 21 -10.26 -8.79 6.67
CA PHE A 21 -8.87 -8.78 7.15
C PHE A 21 -8.43 -10.13 7.72
N ASN A 22 -9.32 -10.79 8.46
CA ASN A 22 -9.05 -12.08 9.09
C ASN A 22 -9.32 -13.27 8.17
N GLU A 23 -10.02 -13.04 7.05
CA GLU A 23 -10.47 -14.08 6.13
C GLU A 23 -11.43 -15.11 6.78
N GLU A 24 -12.15 -14.73 7.85
CA GLU A 24 -12.87 -15.66 8.76
C GLU A 24 -14.32 -16.03 8.33
N GLY A 25 -14.88 -15.44 7.26
CA GLY A 25 -16.30 -15.62 6.89
C GLY A 25 -16.57 -15.92 5.42
N PHE A 26 -15.70 -15.50 4.50
CA PHE A 26 -15.78 -15.83 3.06
C PHE A 26 -14.75 -16.89 2.63
N GLY A 27 -13.96 -17.40 3.59
CA GLY A 27 -12.79 -18.23 3.33
C GLY A 27 -11.57 -17.40 2.89
N VAL A 28 -10.39 -18.02 2.86
CA VAL A 28 -9.17 -17.44 2.29
C VAL A 28 -9.48 -17.02 0.85
N PRO A 29 -9.44 -15.73 0.49
CA PRO A 29 -9.68 -15.30 -0.88
C PRO A 29 -8.72 -16.05 -1.80
N SER A 30 -9.20 -16.41 -3.00
CA SER A 30 -8.25 -16.77 -4.05
C SER A 30 -7.44 -15.52 -4.35
N ARG A 31 -6.21 -15.46 -3.82
CA ARG A 31 -5.28 -14.38 -4.07
C ARG A 31 -5.08 -14.25 -5.57
N GLU A 32 -4.78 -13.03 -6.01
CA GLU A 32 -4.45 -12.78 -7.40
C GLU A 32 -3.34 -13.72 -7.87
N ASP A 33 -3.46 -14.23 -9.09
CA ASP A 33 -2.48 -15.12 -9.69
C ASP A 33 -1.07 -14.51 -9.56
N GLY A 34 -0.14 -15.26 -8.93
CA GLY A 34 1.25 -14.83 -8.71
C GLY A 34 1.54 -14.12 -7.38
N ILE A 35 0.57 -14.05 -6.46
CA ILE A 35 0.80 -13.67 -5.06
C ILE A 35 0.98 -14.94 -4.22
N ASP A 36 2.24 -15.36 -4.06
CA ASP A 36 2.62 -16.48 -3.20
C ASP A 36 3.13 -15.94 -1.86
N PRO A 37 2.48 -16.24 -0.71
CA PRO A 37 2.97 -15.81 0.60
C PRO A 37 4.42 -16.22 0.89
N ASP A 38 4.92 -17.27 0.24
CA ASP A 38 6.26 -17.82 0.47
C ASP A 38 7.32 -17.32 -0.54
N ASP A 39 6.94 -16.57 -1.60
CA ASP A 39 7.87 -16.07 -2.64
C ASP A 39 8.20 -14.59 -2.41
N ASP A 40 9.44 -14.29 -2.06
CA ASP A 40 9.82 -13.07 -1.32
C ASP A 40 9.70 -11.76 -2.15
N TRP A 41 10.46 -11.64 -3.25
CA TRP A 41 10.46 -10.43 -4.07
C TRP A 41 9.38 -10.40 -5.16
N LYS A 42 9.05 -11.57 -5.74
CA LYS A 42 8.04 -11.66 -6.81
C LYS A 42 6.67 -11.26 -6.32
N THR A 43 6.34 -11.60 -5.08
CA THR A 43 5.08 -11.20 -4.47
C THR A 43 4.95 -9.68 -4.36
N GLN A 44 6.01 -8.96 -4.01
CA GLN A 44 5.94 -7.49 -3.98
C GLN A 44 5.79 -6.94 -5.40
N LEU A 45 6.51 -7.48 -6.39
CA LEU A 45 6.35 -7.05 -7.77
C LEU A 45 4.94 -7.34 -8.32
N THR A 46 4.37 -8.52 -8.04
CA THR A 46 2.99 -8.86 -8.41
C THR A 46 2.01 -7.88 -7.78
N LYS A 47 2.15 -7.58 -6.48
CA LYS A 47 1.32 -6.58 -5.80
C LYS A 47 1.42 -5.21 -6.45
N ALA A 48 2.62 -4.76 -6.81
CA ALA A 48 2.80 -3.50 -7.54
C ALA A 48 2.03 -3.49 -8.86
N CYS A 49 2.13 -4.56 -9.64
CA CYS A 49 1.39 -4.72 -10.89
C CYS A 49 -0.14 -4.72 -10.68
N GLN A 50 -0.64 -5.39 -9.63
CA GLN A 50 -2.07 -5.41 -9.32
C GLN A 50 -2.60 -4.03 -8.90
N LEU A 51 -1.81 -3.27 -8.13
CA LEU A 51 -2.16 -1.89 -7.77
C LEU A 51 -2.26 -1.00 -9.03
N LEU A 52 -1.33 -1.13 -9.97
CA LEU A 52 -1.38 -0.40 -11.25
C LEU A 52 -2.56 -0.85 -12.12
N ALA A 53 -2.86 -2.15 -12.16
CA ALA A 53 -4.04 -2.67 -12.86
C ALA A 53 -5.34 -2.11 -12.26
N ALA A 54 -5.42 -1.95 -10.94
CA ALA A 54 -6.54 -1.31 -10.28
C ALA A 54 -6.63 0.20 -10.63
N VAL A 55 -5.49 0.91 -10.64
CA VAL A 55 -5.40 2.31 -11.10
C VAL A 55 -5.97 2.47 -12.51
N ASP A 56 -5.58 1.59 -13.44
CA ASP A 56 -6.08 1.61 -14.82
C ASP A 56 -7.62 1.48 -14.89
N GLN A 57 -8.24 0.79 -13.94
CA GLN A 57 -9.70 0.71 -13.88
C GLN A 57 -10.33 2.00 -13.34
N ILE A 58 -9.71 2.68 -12.38
CA ILE A 58 -10.35 3.75 -11.59
C ILE A 58 -9.94 5.18 -11.97
N ALA A 59 -8.84 5.36 -12.72
CA ALA A 59 -8.23 6.67 -12.97
C ALA A 59 -9.21 7.68 -13.58
N ASP A 60 -10.05 7.25 -14.52
CA ASP A 60 -11.02 8.11 -15.21
C ASP A 60 -12.38 8.22 -14.50
N GLN A 61 -12.54 7.58 -13.34
CA GLN A 61 -13.80 7.57 -12.59
C GLN A 61 -13.88 8.63 -11.48
N GLY A 62 -12.87 9.51 -11.38
CA GLY A 62 -12.83 10.59 -10.39
C GLY A 62 -12.32 10.19 -9.00
N PHE A 63 -11.76 8.98 -8.86
CA PHE A 63 -11.14 8.50 -7.63
C PHE A 63 -9.69 9.00 -7.48
N TYR A 64 -9.47 10.32 -7.54
CA TYR A 64 -8.13 10.92 -7.58
C TYR A 64 -7.27 10.57 -6.37
N THR A 65 -7.79 10.73 -5.15
CA THR A 65 -7.04 10.41 -3.93
C THR A 65 -6.66 8.94 -3.87
N ALA A 66 -7.60 8.03 -4.18
CA ALA A 66 -7.31 6.60 -4.19
C ALA A 66 -6.27 6.24 -5.27
N THR A 67 -6.35 6.87 -6.44
CA THR A 67 -5.38 6.67 -7.52
C THR A 67 -3.97 7.06 -7.07
N ILE A 68 -3.81 8.20 -6.39
CA ILE A 68 -2.53 8.65 -5.84
C ILE A 68 -1.99 7.64 -4.83
N GLU A 69 -2.80 7.21 -3.86
CA GLU A 69 -2.40 6.24 -2.82
C GLU A 69 -1.96 4.90 -3.43
N LEU A 70 -2.70 4.38 -4.42
CA LEU A 70 -2.34 3.13 -5.10
C LEU A 70 -1.04 3.25 -5.91
N CYS A 71 -0.79 4.40 -6.56
CA CYS A 71 0.46 4.67 -7.27
C CYS A 71 1.67 4.72 -6.33
N PHE A 72 1.51 5.31 -5.13
CA PHE A 72 2.55 5.28 -4.11
C PHE A 72 2.79 3.86 -3.60
N GLY A 73 1.72 3.12 -3.29
CA GLY A 73 1.82 1.70 -2.93
C GLY A 73 2.55 0.89 -4.00
N ALA A 74 2.25 1.08 -5.28
CA ALA A 74 2.93 0.39 -6.37
C ALA A 74 4.43 0.75 -6.46
N THR A 75 4.78 2.01 -6.23
CA THR A 75 6.17 2.48 -6.21
C THR A 75 6.96 1.81 -5.08
N GLU A 76 6.40 1.79 -3.87
CA GLU A 76 7.05 1.19 -2.70
C GLU A 76 7.22 -0.31 -2.84
N ARG A 77 6.17 -1.01 -3.31
CA ARG A 77 6.26 -2.45 -3.59
C ARG A 77 7.30 -2.78 -4.67
N SER A 78 7.52 -1.89 -5.62
CA SER A 78 8.57 -2.05 -6.65
C SER A 78 9.98 -1.88 -6.07
N ILE A 79 10.17 -0.92 -5.15
CA ILE A 79 11.43 -0.72 -4.42
C ILE A 79 11.72 -1.94 -3.52
N GLU A 80 10.72 -2.41 -2.79
CA GLU A 80 10.80 -3.61 -1.95
C GLU A 80 11.21 -4.84 -2.77
N ALA A 81 10.53 -5.08 -3.90
CA ALA A 81 10.85 -6.18 -4.80
C ALA A 81 12.31 -6.13 -5.26
N PHE A 82 12.81 -4.95 -5.64
CA PHE A 82 14.20 -4.79 -6.04
C PHE A 82 15.17 -5.12 -4.89
N ALA A 83 14.94 -4.57 -3.71
CA ALA A 83 15.82 -4.75 -2.56
C ALA A 83 15.92 -6.21 -2.09
N LEU A 84 14.78 -6.93 -2.11
CA LEU A 84 14.66 -8.35 -1.81
C LEU A 84 15.36 -9.19 -2.88
N ALA A 85 15.19 -8.86 -4.17
CA ALA A 85 15.84 -9.56 -5.28
C ALA A 85 17.37 -9.47 -5.22
N GLU A 86 17.91 -8.35 -4.76
CA GLU A 86 19.35 -8.16 -4.54
C GLU A 86 19.87 -8.85 -3.28
N GLY A 87 18.99 -9.43 -2.44
CA GLY A 87 19.34 -10.09 -1.18
C GLY A 87 19.93 -9.14 -0.14
N THR A 88 19.61 -7.84 -0.25
CA THR A 88 20.19 -6.79 0.58
C THR A 88 19.32 -6.42 1.78
N SER A 89 18.06 -6.84 1.77
CA SER A 89 17.06 -6.51 2.77
C SER A 89 16.08 -7.66 2.97
N GLU A 90 15.39 -7.63 4.09
CA GLU A 90 14.26 -8.50 4.41
C GLU A 90 12.97 -7.69 4.36
N LEU A 91 11.81 -8.34 4.24
CA LEU A 91 10.52 -7.64 4.18
C LEU A 91 10.28 -6.71 5.38
N ASN A 92 10.80 -7.09 6.55
CA ASN A 92 10.69 -6.32 7.79
C ASN A 92 11.52 -5.01 7.77
N ASP A 93 12.38 -4.81 6.78
CA ASP A 93 13.11 -3.53 6.64
C ASP A 93 12.21 -2.41 6.08
N PHE A 94 10.97 -2.72 5.64
CA PHE A 94 10.08 -1.81 4.91
C PHE A 94 8.77 -1.47 5.65
N HIS A 95 8.77 -1.53 6.98
CA HIS A 95 7.55 -1.28 7.79
C HIS A 95 6.99 0.15 7.75
N ASP A 96 7.77 1.13 7.26
CA ASP A 96 7.35 2.52 7.11
C ASP A 96 7.77 3.05 5.73
N HIS A 97 6.87 3.80 5.08
CA HIS A 97 7.05 4.45 3.78
C HIS A 97 8.33 5.30 3.76
N THR A 98 8.63 5.98 4.87
CA THR A 98 9.86 6.76 5.04
C THR A 98 11.11 5.89 4.84
N THR A 99 11.14 4.73 5.49
CA THR A 99 12.26 3.79 5.44
C THR A 99 12.43 3.21 4.04
N CYS A 100 11.32 2.99 3.30
CA CYS A 100 11.34 2.50 1.93
C CYS A 100 12.08 3.46 0.97
N TYR A 101 11.79 4.76 1.03
CA TYR A 101 12.45 5.75 0.17
C TYR A 101 13.93 5.97 0.55
N ASP A 102 14.26 6.00 1.83
CA ASP A 102 15.65 6.11 2.26
C ASP A 102 16.46 4.89 1.76
N ARG A 103 15.86 3.69 1.86
CA ARG A 103 16.47 2.44 1.38
C ARG A 103 16.70 2.44 -0.13
N ALA A 104 15.77 2.96 -0.92
CA ALA A 104 15.96 3.10 -2.37
C ALA A 104 17.20 3.92 -2.73
N SER A 105 17.51 4.96 -1.94
CA SER A 105 18.70 5.76 -2.15
C SER A 105 19.99 5.07 -1.69
N ASP A 106 19.94 4.33 -0.59
CA ASP A 106 21.10 3.60 -0.07
C ASP A 106 21.50 2.44 -0.98
N LEU A 107 20.54 1.86 -1.71
CA LEU A 107 20.77 0.84 -2.75
C LEU A 107 21.22 1.44 -4.09
N GLY A 108 21.24 2.77 -4.22
CA GLY A 108 21.58 3.46 -5.46
C GLY A 108 20.51 3.35 -6.56
N LEU A 109 19.30 2.88 -6.23
CA LEU A 109 18.18 2.75 -7.17
C LEU A 109 17.66 4.14 -7.57
N LEU A 110 17.57 5.05 -6.60
CA LEU A 110 17.11 6.42 -6.80
C LEU A 110 18.11 7.39 -6.17
N SER A 111 18.19 8.62 -6.72
CA SER A 111 19.01 9.66 -6.09
C SER A 111 18.40 10.11 -4.76
N ARG A 112 19.21 10.61 -3.83
CA ARG A 112 18.70 11.19 -2.56
C ARG A 112 17.76 12.37 -2.77
N ASP A 113 17.94 13.14 -3.86
CA ASP A 113 17.02 14.22 -4.20
C ASP A 113 15.66 13.66 -4.64
N THR A 114 15.66 12.62 -5.48
CA THR A 114 14.44 11.94 -5.92
C THR A 114 13.66 11.31 -4.76
N THR A 115 14.34 10.64 -3.83
CA THR A 115 13.67 10.00 -2.68
C THR A 115 13.13 11.03 -1.69
N ARG A 116 13.82 12.16 -1.52
CA ARG A 116 13.30 13.31 -0.76
C ARG A 116 12.04 13.89 -1.40
N ASP A 117 12.04 14.06 -2.73
CA ASP A 117 10.89 14.62 -3.43
C ASP A 117 9.68 13.68 -3.37
N LEU A 118 9.89 12.36 -3.51
CA LEU A 118 8.84 11.33 -3.34
C LEU A 118 8.25 11.37 -1.93
N ARG A 119 9.11 11.43 -0.90
CA ARG A 119 8.67 11.55 0.49
C ARG A 119 7.87 12.82 0.72
N HIS A 120 8.35 13.96 0.23
CA HIS A 120 7.64 15.22 0.37
C HIS A 120 6.27 15.19 -0.32
N LEU A 121 6.20 14.60 -1.51
CA LEU A 121 4.95 14.44 -2.24
C LEU A 121 3.97 13.53 -1.49
N TYR A 122 4.44 12.42 -0.91
CA TYR A 122 3.64 11.53 -0.09
C TYR A 122 3.09 12.24 1.16
N ASP A 123 3.97 12.87 1.94
CA ASP A 123 3.60 13.58 3.18
C ASP A 123 2.60 14.71 2.90
N THR A 124 2.83 15.48 1.84
CA THR A 124 1.98 16.61 1.46
C THR A 124 0.65 16.14 0.90
N ASN A 125 0.63 15.16 -0.02
CA ASN A 125 -0.63 14.62 -0.53
C ASN A 125 -1.47 14.01 0.59
N ARG A 126 -0.85 13.31 1.55
CA ARG A 126 -1.58 12.73 2.69
C ARG A 126 -2.10 13.84 3.62
N ALA A 127 -1.30 14.86 3.91
CA ALA A 127 -1.77 15.99 4.71
C ALA A 127 -2.93 16.75 4.04
N ASP A 128 -2.80 17.09 2.77
CA ASP A 128 -3.78 17.90 2.03
C ASP A 128 -5.06 17.09 1.71
N SER A 129 -4.93 15.80 1.39
CA SER A 129 -6.09 14.94 1.09
C SER A 129 -6.93 14.59 2.32
N TYR A 130 -6.32 14.45 3.50
CA TYR A 130 -7.04 14.09 4.73
C TYR A 130 -7.54 15.30 5.52
N TYR A 131 -6.84 16.44 5.46
CA TYR A 131 -7.20 17.63 6.26
C TYR A 131 -7.77 18.78 5.44
N GLY A 132 -7.72 18.70 4.10
CA GLY A 132 -8.18 19.75 3.20
C GLY A 132 -7.25 20.96 3.24
N GLY A 133 -6.50 21.18 2.16
CA GLY A 133 -5.73 22.40 1.96
C GLY A 133 -6.57 23.68 1.99
#